data_AF-A0AB36GQ35-F1
#
_entry.id   AF-A0AB36GQ35-F1
#
_cell.length_a   1.000
_cell.length_b   1.000
_cell.length_c   1.000
_cell.angle_alpha   90.00
_cell.angle_beta   90.00
_cell.angle_gamma   90.00
#
_symmetry.space_group_name_H-M   'P 1'
#
loop_
_entity.id
_entity.type
_entity.pdbx_description
1 polymer ?
#
loop_
_entity_poly.entity_id
_entity_poly.type
_entity_poly.pdbx_seq_one_letter_code
_entity_poly.pdbx_strand_id
1 'polypeptide(L)'
;MVSPAGDQVVSGDGFAHGDITKLQVLAPPGTHVEDGDTVVIRGEDYTVQQRQSFDYSVGRRPVVSWHQPKVIFIVERGEVSDGVA
;
A
#
# COMPACT_ATOMS: atom_id res chain seq x y z
N MET A 1 -0.77 -10.85 -2.28
CA MET A 1 -1.93 -10.67 -3.18
C MET A 1 -2.00 -9.17 -3.49
N VAL A 2 -2.08 -8.77 -4.76
CA VAL A 2 -2.18 -7.36 -5.17
C VAL A 2 -3.56 -7.17 -5.76
N SER A 3 -4.34 -6.27 -5.18
CA SER A 3 -5.71 -5.97 -5.62
C SER A 3 -5.79 -4.50 -6.02
N PRO A 4 -6.51 -4.15 -7.11
CA PRO A 4 -6.84 -2.76 -7.40
C PRO A 4 -7.58 -2.16 -6.19
N ALA A 5 -7.18 -0.96 -5.77
CA ALA A 5 -7.86 -0.26 -4.69
C ALA A 5 -9.19 0.31 -5.23
N GLY A 6 -10.21 -0.53 -5.42
CA GLY A 6 -11.47 -0.07 -6.03
C GLY A 6 -12.69 -0.96 -5.92
N ASP A 7 -12.61 -2.16 -5.33
CA ASP A 7 -13.79 -3.05 -5.22
C ASP A 7 -14.47 -2.93 -3.84
N GLN A 8 -14.87 -1.71 -3.46
CA GLN A 8 -15.95 -1.46 -2.49
C GLN A 8 -16.64 -0.13 -2.82
N VAL A 9 -17.92 -0.23 -3.18
CA VAL A 9 -18.80 0.93 -3.36
C VAL A 9 -18.96 1.64 -2.01
N VAL A 10 -18.42 2.85 -1.87
CA VAL A 10 -18.71 3.76 -0.76
C VAL A 10 -19.25 5.06 -1.34
N SER A 11 -20.52 5.35 -1.06
CA SER A 11 -21.13 6.64 -1.34
C SER A 11 -20.42 7.74 -0.54
N GLY A 12 -19.59 8.54 -1.21
CA GLY A 12 -18.95 9.75 -0.68
C GLY A 12 -17.57 9.95 -1.30
N ASP A 13 -17.37 11.05 -2.05
CA ASP A 13 -16.11 11.53 -2.68
C ASP A 13 -15.05 10.46 -3.02
N GLY A 14 -15.52 9.30 -3.48
CA GLY A 14 -14.77 8.05 -3.45
C GLY A 14 -14.46 7.57 -4.85
N PHE A 15 -13.16 7.44 -5.12
CA PHE A 15 -12.48 6.76 -6.23
C PHE A 15 -13.38 6.30 -7.38
N ALA A 16 -13.48 7.15 -8.40
CA ALA A 16 -14.13 6.80 -9.66
C ALA A 16 -13.21 5.90 -10.49
N HIS A 17 -13.73 4.73 -10.88
CA HIS A 17 -13.26 3.91 -12.01
C HIS A 17 -11.80 3.43 -11.96
N GLY A 18 -11.58 2.20 -11.46
CA GLY A 18 -10.44 1.36 -11.82
C GLY A 18 -9.08 2.07 -11.88
N ASP A 19 -8.78 2.89 -10.88
CA ASP A 19 -7.57 3.71 -10.87
C ASP A 19 -6.33 2.82 -10.67
N ILE A 20 -5.75 2.36 -11.77
CA ILE A 20 -4.52 1.53 -11.83
C ILE A 20 -3.29 2.28 -11.31
N THR A 21 -3.41 3.58 -11.03
CA THR A 21 -2.34 4.37 -10.40
C THR A 21 -2.23 4.05 -8.90
N LYS A 22 -3.30 3.59 -8.24
CA LYS A 22 -3.31 3.26 -6.81
C LYS A 22 -3.56 1.79 -6.54
N LEU A 23 -2.63 1.16 -5.81
CA LEU A 23 -2.73 -0.25 -5.46
C LEU A 23 -2.70 -0.44 -3.94
N GLN A 24 -3.54 -1.33 -3.45
CA GLN A 24 -3.42 -1.85 -2.09
C GLN A 24 -2.60 -3.15 -2.13
N VAL A 25 -1.49 -3.15 -1.38
CA VAL A 25 -0.56 -4.28 -1.33
C VAL A 25 -0.70 -4.99 0.01
N LEU A 26 -1.01 -6.28 -0.03
CA LEU A 26 -0.91 -7.17 1.13
C LEU A 26 0.44 -7.91 1.07
N ALA A 27 1.36 -7.54 1.97
CA ALA A 27 2.71 -8.07 2.01
C ALA A 27 2.91 -9.06 3.17
N PRO A 28 3.80 -10.06 3.00
CA PRO A 28 4.01 -11.09 4.01
C PRO A 28 4.62 -10.53 5.31
N PRO A 29 4.49 -11.27 6.43
CA PRO A 29 5.24 -11.05 7.66
C PRO A 29 6.72 -10.73 7.41
N GLY A 30 7.25 -9.72 8.11
CA GLY A 30 8.65 -9.30 8.00
C GLY A 30 8.97 -8.36 6.83
N THR A 31 7.96 -7.98 6.02
CA THR A 31 8.14 -6.93 5.01
C THR A 31 8.45 -5.61 5.70
N HIS A 32 9.55 -4.98 5.31
CA HIS A 32 9.93 -3.64 5.74
C HIS A 32 9.61 -2.66 4.63
N VAL A 33 8.82 -1.63 4.95
CA VAL A 33 8.39 -0.57 4.04
C VAL A 33 8.05 0.65 4.88
N GLU A 34 8.38 1.83 4.37
CA GLU A 34 8.10 3.13 4.98
C GLU A 34 7.36 4.05 3.99
N ASP A 35 6.69 5.08 4.51
CA ASP A 35 6.03 6.07 3.66
C ASP A 35 7.10 6.84 2.86
N GLY A 36 6.88 6.97 1.55
CA GLY A 36 7.85 7.54 0.61
C GLY A 36 8.77 6.54 -0.07
N ASP A 37 8.82 5.27 0.37
CA ASP A 37 9.61 4.24 -0.28
C ASP A 37 9.14 3.99 -1.72
N THR A 38 10.10 3.65 -2.60
CA THR A 38 9.80 3.15 -3.95
C THR A 38 9.76 1.62 -3.96
N VAL A 39 8.68 1.06 -4.49
CA VAL A 39 8.52 -0.39 -4.66
C VAL A 39 8.24 -0.74 -6.12
N VAL A 40 8.83 -1.85 -6.57
CA VAL A 40 8.60 -2.37 -7.93
C VAL A 40 7.46 -3.37 -7.89
N ILE A 41 6.39 -3.09 -8.61
CA ILE A 41 5.24 -4.01 -8.76
C ILE A 41 5.08 -4.33 -10.23
N ARG A 42 5.30 -5.60 -10.59
CA ARG A 42 5.19 -6.09 -11.98
C ARG A 42 6.08 -5.31 -12.98
N GLY A 43 7.22 -4.80 -12.51
CA GLY A 43 8.19 -4.07 -13.34
C GLY A 43 7.97 -2.56 -13.41
N GLU A 44 6.97 -2.03 -12.69
CA GLU A 44 6.69 -0.60 -12.62
C GLU A 44 6.99 -0.05 -11.22
N ASP A 45 7.52 1.17 -11.17
CA ASP A 45 7.85 1.86 -9.92
C ASP A 45 6.61 2.54 -9.33
N TYR A 46 6.43 2.36 -8.03
CA TYR A 46 5.38 2.98 -7.26
C TYR A 46 5.94 3.57 -5.97
N THR A 47 5.34 4.67 -5.50
CA THR A 47 5.68 5.29 -4.22
C THR A 47 4.68 4.87 -3.15
N VAL A 48 5.17 4.46 -1.98
CA VAL A 48 4.34 4.13 -0.82
C VAL A 48 3.76 5.41 -0.24
N GLN A 49 2.44 5.54 -0.29
CA GLN A 49 1.74 6.72 0.23
C GLN A 49 1.32 6.55 1.68
N GLN A 50 0.88 5.35 2.03
CA GLN A 50 0.40 5.06 3.37
C GLN A 50 0.66 3.61 3.74
N ARG A 51 1.52 3.41 4.73
CA ARG A 51 1.68 2.15 5.43
C ARG A 51 0.58 1.95 6.46
N GLN A 52 -0.23 0.92 6.28
CA GLN A 52 -1.18 0.45 7.26
C GLN A 52 -0.54 -0.70 8.06
N SER A 53 -0.02 -0.36 9.24
CA SER A 53 0.48 -1.37 10.18
C SER A 53 -0.64 -2.29 10.66
N PHE A 54 -0.27 -3.49 11.08
CA PHE A 54 -1.19 -4.39 11.79
C PHE A 54 -1.72 -3.68 13.05
N ASP A 55 -3.03 -3.39 13.07
CA ASP A 55 -3.67 -2.79 14.22
C ASP A 55 -3.75 -3.84 15.34
N TYR A 56 -2.94 -3.66 16.38
CA TYR A 56 -3.09 -4.45 17.58
C TYR A 56 -4.36 -4.09 18.35
N SER A 57 -5.04 -2.98 18.03
CA SER A 57 -6.03 -2.26 18.83
C SER A 57 -5.43 -1.61 20.07
N VAL A 58 -6.14 -0.62 20.63
CA VAL A 58 -5.66 0.16 21.78
C VAL A 58 -5.28 -0.74 22.96
N GLY A 59 -4.07 -0.53 23.50
CA GLY A 59 -3.56 -1.23 24.68
C GLY A 59 -3.01 -2.65 24.43
N ARG A 60 -3.08 -3.15 23.19
CA ARG A 60 -2.48 -4.44 22.83
C ARG A 60 -1.10 -4.22 22.22
N ARG A 61 -0.19 -5.10 22.61
CA ARG A 61 1.18 -5.15 22.12
C ARG A 61 1.50 -6.59 21.75
N PRO A 62 2.41 -6.82 20.79
CA PRO A 62 2.88 -8.16 20.50
C PRO A 62 3.44 -8.81 21.78
N VAL A 63 3.02 -10.05 22.03
CA VAL A 63 3.50 -10.84 23.19
C VAL A 63 4.99 -11.15 23.06
N VAL A 64 5.44 -11.39 21.84
CA VAL A 64 6.86 -11.61 21.52
C VAL A 64 7.40 -10.43 20.73
N SER A 65 8.53 -9.87 21.15
CA SER A 65 9.11 -8.63 20.58
C SER A 65 9.54 -8.77 19.13
N TRP A 66 9.79 -9.99 18.66
CA TRP A 66 10.15 -10.30 17.28
C TRP A 66 8.94 -10.64 16.39
N HIS A 67 7.70 -10.48 16.88
CA HIS A 67 6.53 -10.69 16.05
C HIS A 67 6.48 -9.61 14.95
N GLN A 68 6.64 -10.04 13.71
CA GLN A 68 6.55 -9.17 12.54
C GLN A 68 5.27 -9.51 11.76
N PRO A 69 4.13 -8.88 12.09
CA PRO A 69 2.87 -9.20 11.42
C PRO A 69 2.92 -8.81 9.93
N LYS A 70 1.97 -9.34 9.16
CA LYS A 70 1.71 -8.89 7.79
C LYS A 70 1.38 -7.39 7.78
N VAL A 71 1.73 -6.71 6.70
CA VAL A 71 1.44 -5.28 6.52
C VAL A 71 0.59 -5.06 5.28
N ILE A 72 -0.25 -4.04 5.34
CA ILE A 72 -1.00 -3.53 4.21
C ILE A 72 -0.44 -2.15 3.91
N PHE A 73 -0.26 -1.79 2.65
CA PHE A 73 0.11 -0.43 2.31
C PHE A 73 -0.49 -0.01 0.98
N ILE A 74 -0.72 1.29 0.84
CA ILE A 74 -1.21 1.91 -0.38
C ILE A 74 -0.01 2.49 -1.10
N VAL A 75 0.08 2.17 -2.39
CA VAL A 75 1.08 2.75 -3.28
C VAL A 75 0.41 3.53 -4.39
N GLU A 76 1.11 4.54 -4.88
CA GLU A 76 0.68 5.38 -5.99
C GLU A 76 1.80 5.48 -7.02
N ARG A 77 1.44 5.33 -8.30
CA ARG A 77 2.35 5.55 -9.40
C ARG A 77 2.46 7.05 -9.62
N GLY A 78 3.65 7.61 -9.41
CA GLY A 78 3.94 8.95 -9.93
C GLY A 78 3.85 8.87 -11.44
N GLU A 79 3.07 9.75 -12.08
CA GLU A 79 3.12 9.90 -13.53
C GLU A 79 4.60 10.06 -13.92
N VAL A 80 5.14 9.04 -14.59
CA VAL A 80 6.43 9.15 -15.24
C VAL A 80 6.21 10.20 -16.32
N SER A 81 6.62 11.43 -16.03
CA SER A 81 6.88 12.42 -17.06
C SER A 81 8.09 11.90 -17.81
N ASP A 82 7.85 10.96 -18.72
CA ASP A 82 8.85 10.56 -19.70
C ASP A 82 9.20 11.83 -20.47
N GLY A 83 10.39 12.35 -20.17
CA GLY A 83 10.96 13.52 -20.79
C GLY A 83 11.05 13.31 -22.30
N VAL A 84 10.06 13.83 -23.01
CA VAL A 84 10.21 14.19 -24.42
C VAL A 84 10.94 15.53 -24.44
N ALA A 85 12.27 15.46 -24.61
CA ALA A 85 13.11 16.58 -25.02
C ALA A 85 13.83 16.20 -26.31
#